data_AF-A0AAV8CH05-F1
#
_entry.id   AF-A0AAV8CH05-F1
#
_cell.length_a   1.000
_cell.length_b   1.000
_cell.length_c   1.000
_cell.angle_alpha   90.00
_cell.angle_beta   90.00
_cell.angle_gamma   90.00
#
_symmetry.space_group_name_H-M   'P 1'
#
loop_
_entity.id
_entity.type
_entity.pdbx_description
1 polymer ?
#
loop_
_entity_poly.entity_id
_entity_poly.type
_entity_poly.pdbx_seq_one_letter_code
_entity_poly.pdbx_strand_id
1 'polypeptide(L)'
;MDLSAHQVLDLLRIKKEQGGEAGHHLHLEFLPLLFCCWLILAHLIFQPSSFPPLSFSLPSSSSSSLNATSIDSVRSDRSPIDPTMWVFYLISLPLTLGMVTVTLRYFAGPDLPRYVLFTVGYTWFCSVAVIILVPADIWTTIIGQDKGGIGLFWSLSYWSTFILTWAVVPLIQGYEDAGDFTLKERLKTSIHANLVFYSIVGSIGLVGLILLIIMRRDWGSNIMGLAMGFSNTFGLVTGAFLLGFGLSEIPKGIWRDADLTNRQKVLSHKVAKMAVKLDDAHQEFSNAIVVAQATSNQMSKRDPLRPYMDVIDRMLVQMMKEDPSFKPSGGRLGENDMDYDTDEKTMAALRRQLRRAREEYYRCKSEYMTYVMEALELEDTIKNNERREANGWKYVSSFRPSRSGMLGSFLDHSEFLWRCILRMQLQKGLAVMLGVISVAILLAEATLLPSGVDLSLFSNLINAVGRQEVLVQIVAFVPLLYMCVCTYYSLFKIGMLMFYSLTPRQTSSVSLLMICSMVARYAPPISYNFLNLIHLDGNAKTIFEKRMGNIDDAVPFFGKGFNKIYPLIMVIYTLLVAFNFFGRMFEFFGSLGSRLNARRMIWLMASIHQE
;
A
#
# COMPACT_ATOMS: atom_id res chain seq x y z
N MET A 1 26.52 -5.32 -18.07
CA MET A 1 26.22 -6.73 -17.74
C MET A 1 25.46 -7.28 -18.93
N ASP A 2 26.19 -7.72 -19.94
CA ASP A 2 25.59 -8.29 -21.14
C ASP A 2 25.18 -9.73 -20.81
N LEU A 3 23.90 -9.93 -20.48
CA LEU A 3 23.32 -11.26 -20.49
C LEU A 3 23.35 -11.73 -21.95
N SER A 4 24.10 -12.79 -22.22
CA SER A 4 24.18 -13.36 -23.57
C SER A 4 22.78 -13.77 -24.04
N ALA A 5 22.44 -13.45 -25.30
CA ALA A 5 21.17 -13.81 -25.93
C ALA A 5 20.84 -15.32 -25.82
N HIS A 6 21.85 -16.17 -25.61
CA HIS A 6 21.70 -17.59 -25.35
C HIS A 6 20.97 -17.92 -24.05
N GLN A 7 21.23 -17.20 -22.95
CA GLN A 7 20.55 -17.44 -21.67
C GLN A 7 19.07 -17.03 -21.71
N VAL A 8 18.76 -15.99 -22.49
CA VAL A 8 17.37 -15.55 -22.74
C VAL A 8 16.64 -16.57 -23.62
N LEU A 9 17.31 -17.15 -24.61
CA LEU A 9 16.76 -18.21 -25.47
C LEU A 9 16.46 -19.50 -24.71
N ASP A 10 17.30 -19.88 -23.75
CA ASP A 10 17.03 -21.06 -22.90
C ASP A 10 15.83 -20.85 -21.97
N LEU A 11 15.64 -19.63 -21.42
CA LEU A 11 14.44 -19.26 -20.67
C LEU A 11 13.18 -19.24 -21.54
N LEU A 12 13.29 -18.83 -22.82
CA LEU A 12 12.18 -18.86 -23.77
C LEU A 12 11.82 -20.28 -24.23
N ARG A 13 12.77 -21.22 -24.25
CA ARG A 13 12.52 -22.62 -24.62
C ARG A 13 11.64 -23.34 -23.60
N ILE A 14 11.74 -22.97 -22.30
CA ILE A 14 10.89 -23.48 -21.21
C ILE A 14 9.41 -23.08 -21.40
N LYS A 15 9.11 -21.99 -22.13
CA LYS A 15 7.75 -21.54 -22.42
C LYS A 15 6.96 -22.50 -23.34
N LYS A 16 7.63 -23.39 -24.09
CA LYS A 16 6.94 -24.26 -25.06
C LYS A 16 6.26 -25.48 -24.41
N GLU A 17 6.54 -25.80 -23.14
CA GLU A 17 6.07 -27.06 -22.55
C GLU A 17 4.97 -26.95 -21.49
N GLN A 18 4.65 -25.78 -20.93
CA GLN A 18 3.67 -25.73 -19.82
C GLN A 18 2.74 -24.52 -19.92
N GLY A 19 1.55 -24.77 -20.48
CA GLY A 19 0.41 -23.86 -20.40
C GLY A 19 -0.29 -23.99 -19.06
N GLY A 20 -0.34 -22.90 -18.30
CA GLY A 20 -1.10 -22.79 -17.06
C GLY A 20 -1.32 -21.32 -16.72
N GLU A 21 -2.57 -20.94 -16.45
CA GLU A 21 -2.99 -19.59 -16.10
C GLU A 21 -2.32 -19.11 -14.80
N ALA A 22 -1.74 -17.90 -14.85
CA ALA A 22 -0.91 -17.36 -13.78
C ALA A 22 -1.69 -16.31 -12.96
N GLY A 23 -1.84 -16.60 -11.66
CA GLY A 23 -2.22 -15.62 -10.65
C GLY A 23 -1.10 -14.62 -10.39
N HIS A 24 -1.47 -13.34 -10.35
CA HIS A 24 -0.56 -12.24 -10.00
C HIS A 24 -0.16 -12.33 -8.52
N HIS A 25 1.06 -12.77 -8.22
CA HIS A 25 1.65 -12.69 -6.87
C HIS A 25 2.58 -11.48 -6.79
N LEU A 26 2.20 -10.49 -5.97
CA LEU A 26 3.10 -9.41 -5.51
C LEU A 26 4.31 -10.02 -4.81
N HIS A 27 5.44 -9.32 -4.77
CA HIS A 27 6.51 -9.63 -3.83
C HIS A 27 5.97 -9.58 -2.39
N LEU A 28 5.54 -10.74 -1.88
CA LEU A 28 5.20 -10.97 -0.48
C LEU A 28 6.44 -10.98 0.41
N GLU A 29 7.62 -10.55 -0.07
CA GLU A 29 8.85 -10.50 0.71
C GLU A 29 9.00 -9.21 1.53
N PHE A 30 8.26 -8.14 1.18
CA PHE A 30 8.38 -6.84 1.84
C PHE A 30 7.33 -6.56 2.91
N LEU A 31 6.14 -7.18 2.78
CA LEU A 31 5.11 -7.14 3.82
C LEU A 31 5.61 -7.79 5.12
N PRO A 32 6.31 -8.95 5.10
CA PRO A 32 6.95 -9.54 6.28
C PRO A 32 8.18 -8.78 6.74
N LEU A 33 8.87 -8.00 5.90
CA LEU A 33 10.01 -7.18 6.35
C LEU A 33 9.54 -5.90 7.04
N LEU A 34 8.47 -5.27 6.54
CA LEU A 34 7.73 -4.26 7.27
C LEU A 34 7.14 -4.88 8.54
N PHE A 35 6.42 -6.00 8.47
CA PHE A 35 5.82 -6.67 9.63
C PHE A 35 6.86 -7.17 10.66
N CYS A 36 8.03 -7.68 10.24
CA CYS A 36 9.12 -8.08 11.10
C CYS A 36 9.86 -6.86 11.66
N CYS A 37 10.12 -5.81 10.89
CA CYS A 37 10.66 -4.56 11.44
C CYS A 37 9.67 -3.91 12.42
N TRP A 38 8.36 -4.04 12.18
CA TRP A 38 7.27 -3.59 13.06
C TRP A 38 7.10 -4.48 14.31
N LEU A 39 7.32 -5.80 14.20
CA LEU A 39 7.36 -6.73 15.33
C LEU A 39 8.63 -6.58 16.14
N ILE A 40 9.78 -6.30 15.51
CA ILE A 40 11.04 -5.94 16.17
C ILE A 40 10.88 -4.58 16.86
N LEU A 41 10.18 -3.64 16.24
CA LEU A 41 9.68 -2.40 16.85
C LEU A 41 8.87 -2.71 18.13
N ALA A 42 7.85 -3.56 18.01
CA ALA A 42 7.00 -3.99 19.11
C ALA A 42 7.76 -4.87 20.13
N HIS A 43 8.92 -5.41 19.80
CA HIS A 43 9.74 -6.16 20.74
C HIS A 43 10.79 -5.26 21.44
N LEU A 44 11.22 -4.17 20.80
CA LEU A 44 12.16 -3.18 21.33
C LEU A 44 11.47 -2.07 22.14
N ILE A 45 10.26 -1.65 21.76
CA ILE A 45 9.43 -0.72 22.56
C ILE A 45 9.03 -1.36 23.90
N PHE A 46 8.84 -2.69 23.90
CA PHE A 46 8.20 -3.41 25.00
C PHE A 46 9.12 -4.40 25.71
N GLN A 47 10.45 -4.23 25.63
CA GLN A 47 11.30 -4.83 26.66
C GLN A 47 10.85 -4.28 28.01
N PRO A 48 10.55 -5.14 29.02
CA PRO A 48 10.31 -4.67 30.37
C PRO A 48 11.61 -4.05 30.84
N SER A 49 11.71 -2.73 30.71
CA SER A 49 12.87 -2.00 31.17
C SER A 49 12.92 -2.14 32.68
N SER A 50 13.75 -3.08 33.11
CA SER A 50 14.21 -3.23 34.47
C SER A 50 15.17 -2.06 34.75
N PHE A 51 14.64 -0.83 34.73
CA PHE A 51 15.35 0.33 35.26
C PHE A 51 14.88 0.54 36.70
N PRO A 52 15.80 0.56 37.68
CA PRO A 52 15.43 0.81 39.06
C PRO A 52 14.85 2.23 39.19
N PRO A 53 13.87 2.45 40.09
CA PRO A 53 13.33 3.79 40.30
C PRO A 53 14.44 4.70 40.83
N LEU A 54 14.76 5.76 40.09
CA LEU A 54 15.58 6.86 40.59
C LEU A 54 14.77 7.62 41.65
N SER A 55 14.99 7.26 42.92
CA SER A 55 14.50 8.02 44.06
C SER A 55 15.29 9.34 44.16
N PHE A 56 14.70 10.42 43.69
CA PHE A 56 15.18 11.77 44.02
C PHE A 56 14.62 12.18 45.38
N SER A 57 15.42 12.00 46.43
CA SER A 57 15.19 12.60 47.75
C SER A 57 15.66 14.06 47.73
N LEU A 58 14.72 15.00 47.80
CA LEU A 58 14.99 16.42 48.07
C LEU A 58 14.99 16.67 49.60
N PRO A 59 15.85 17.56 50.12
CA PRO A 59 16.02 17.75 51.55
C PRO A 59 14.85 18.55 52.15
N SER A 60 14.43 18.13 53.34
CA SER A 60 13.51 18.83 54.21
C SER A 60 14.07 20.18 54.67
N SER A 61 13.38 21.28 54.35
CA SER A 61 13.53 22.54 55.06
C SER A 61 12.30 22.80 55.93
N SER A 62 12.57 23.00 57.21
CA SER A 62 11.63 23.33 58.27
C SER A 62 11.30 24.83 58.28
N SER A 63 10.01 25.18 58.23
CA SER A 63 9.49 26.38 58.91
C SER A 63 7.98 26.26 59.18
N SER A 64 7.67 26.19 60.47
CA SER A 64 6.42 26.63 61.13
C SER A 64 6.10 28.10 60.74
N SER A 65 4.88 28.65 60.69
CA SER A 65 3.61 28.39 61.39
C SER A 65 2.46 29.23 60.77
N LEU A 66 1.22 28.91 61.19
CA LEU A 66 -0.01 29.74 61.26
C LEU A 66 -1.04 29.76 60.10
N ASN A 67 -2.03 28.88 60.26
CA ASN A 67 -3.49 29.11 60.35
C ASN A 67 -4.26 29.97 59.32
N ALA A 68 -5.20 29.27 58.68
CA ALA A 68 -6.66 29.52 58.68
C ALA A 68 -7.34 30.01 57.39
N THR A 69 -8.10 29.06 56.85
CA THR A 69 -9.48 29.16 56.37
C THR A 69 -9.78 29.78 55.00
N SER A 70 -10.59 29.00 54.26
CA SER A 70 -11.37 29.33 53.06
C SER A 70 -10.59 29.73 51.81
N ILE A 71 -10.25 28.74 50.98
CA ILE A 71 -10.36 28.68 49.51
C ILE A 71 -9.95 27.25 49.12
N ASP A 72 -10.83 26.27 49.32
CA ASP A 72 -10.65 24.89 48.86
C ASP A 72 -11.95 24.41 48.23
N SER A 73 -12.26 24.92 47.02
CA SER A 73 -13.29 24.31 46.16
C SER A 73 -13.10 24.55 44.66
N VAL A 74 -11.98 25.13 44.20
CA VAL A 74 -11.65 25.23 42.77
C VAL A 74 -10.14 25.08 42.60
N ARG A 75 -9.59 23.91 42.97
CA ARG A 75 -8.25 23.52 42.54
C ARG A 75 -8.41 22.35 41.58
N SER A 76 -8.31 22.70 40.29
CA SER A 76 -8.05 21.84 39.15
C SER A 76 -7.51 20.47 39.58
N ASP A 77 -8.36 19.45 39.49
CA ASP A 77 -7.96 18.05 39.56
C ASP A 77 -7.21 17.69 38.26
N ARG A 78 -6.02 18.27 38.09
CA ARG A 78 -5.00 17.75 37.17
C ARG A 78 -4.31 16.65 37.95
N SER A 79 -4.86 15.44 37.86
CA SER A 79 -4.08 14.25 38.14
C SER A 79 -2.80 14.30 37.29
N PRO A 80 -1.63 13.97 37.85
CA PRO A 80 -0.40 13.91 37.08
C PRO A 80 -0.60 12.86 35.99
N ILE A 81 -0.45 13.29 34.73
CA ILE A 81 -0.52 12.44 33.55
C ILE A 81 0.45 11.27 33.75
N ASP A 82 -0.02 10.03 33.61
CA ASP A 82 0.81 8.84 33.79
C ASP A 82 2.05 8.93 32.86
N PRO A 83 3.28 8.94 33.41
CA PRO A 83 4.50 9.11 32.62
C PRO A 83 4.73 7.95 31.65
N THR A 84 4.09 6.80 31.85
CA THR A 84 4.20 5.62 30.99
C THR A 84 3.63 5.84 29.58
N MET A 85 2.52 6.56 29.46
CA MET A 85 1.94 6.90 28.15
C MET A 85 2.89 7.77 27.33
N TRP A 86 3.49 8.79 27.94
CA TRP A 86 4.44 9.65 27.25
C TRP A 86 5.68 8.89 26.81
N VAL A 87 6.16 7.92 27.60
CA VAL A 87 7.28 7.05 27.22
C VAL A 87 6.92 6.21 25.99
N PHE A 88 5.72 5.64 25.91
CA PHE A 88 5.27 4.91 24.72
C PHE A 88 5.23 5.79 23.47
N TYR A 89 4.70 7.03 23.56
CA TYR A 89 4.71 7.96 22.42
C TYR A 89 6.10 8.50 22.09
N LEU A 90 6.94 8.76 23.09
CA LEU A 90 8.34 9.20 22.92
C LEU A 90 9.19 8.16 22.20
N ILE A 91 8.90 6.86 22.36
CA ILE A 91 9.62 5.79 21.69
C ILE A 91 8.96 5.45 20.34
N SER A 92 7.63 5.32 20.30
CA SER A 92 6.91 4.92 19.09
C SER A 92 6.98 5.99 17.98
N LEU A 93 6.96 7.30 18.29
CA LEU A 93 6.97 8.35 17.27
C LEU A 93 8.32 8.49 16.52
N PRO A 94 9.50 8.52 17.17
CA PRO A 94 10.78 8.53 16.44
C PRO A 94 10.98 7.27 15.61
N LEU A 95 10.44 6.16 16.09
CA LEU A 95 10.62 4.86 15.50
C LEU A 95 9.71 4.65 14.28
N THR A 96 8.48 5.17 14.33
CA THR A 96 7.62 5.30 13.14
C THR A 96 8.22 6.25 12.12
N LEU A 97 8.77 7.38 12.57
CA LEU A 97 9.46 8.31 11.69
C LEU A 97 10.67 7.65 11.01
N GLY A 98 11.48 6.89 11.76
CA GLY A 98 12.62 6.15 11.23
C GLY A 98 12.21 5.12 10.18
N MET A 99 11.18 4.33 10.48
CA MET A 99 10.63 3.33 9.56
C MET A 99 10.00 3.96 8.30
N VAL A 100 9.24 5.04 8.43
CA VAL A 100 8.70 5.80 7.30
C VAL A 100 9.85 6.34 6.45
N THR A 101 10.91 6.85 7.07
CA THR A 101 12.10 7.36 6.37
C THR A 101 12.83 6.25 5.61
N VAL A 102 13.03 5.08 6.22
CA VAL A 102 13.67 3.92 5.57
C VAL A 102 12.83 3.44 4.38
N THR A 103 11.51 3.30 4.58
CA THR A 103 10.58 2.87 3.53
C THR A 103 10.56 3.86 2.37
N LEU A 104 10.50 5.16 2.69
CA LEU A 104 10.52 6.22 1.69
C LEU A 104 11.83 6.22 0.90
N ARG A 105 12.98 6.06 1.55
CA ARG A 105 14.29 5.95 0.88
C ARG A 105 14.42 4.69 0.03
N TYR A 106 13.74 3.62 0.39
CA TYR A 106 13.75 2.38 -0.38
C TYR A 106 12.99 2.52 -1.71
N PHE A 107 11.87 3.25 -1.72
CA PHE A 107 11.02 3.40 -2.91
C PHE A 107 11.33 4.66 -3.74
N ALA A 108 11.82 5.74 -3.11
CA ALA A 108 12.09 7.00 -3.78
C ALA A 108 13.05 6.82 -4.96
N GLY A 109 12.63 7.32 -6.13
CA GLY A 109 13.50 7.51 -7.29
C GLY A 109 14.63 8.52 -7.03
N PRO A 110 15.72 8.48 -7.82
CA PRO A 110 16.87 9.36 -7.65
C PRO A 110 16.55 10.85 -7.87
N ASP A 111 15.55 11.15 -8.72
CA ASP A 111 15.20 12.50 -9.14
C ASP A 111 14.08 13.14 -8.30
N LEU A 112 13.74 12.57 -7.14
CA LEU A 112 12.60 13.06 -6.35
C LEU A 112 12.91 14.40 -5.65
N PRO A 113 12.04 15.41 -5.81
CA PRO A 113 12.19 16.66 -5.10
C PRO A 113 11.96 16.49 -3.60
N ARG A 114 12.71 17.25 -2.79
CA ARG A 114 12.66 17.18 -1.32
C ARG A 114 11.28 17.49 -0.74
N TYR A 115 10.51 18.37 -1.37
CA TYR A 115 9.15 18.67 -0.91
C TYR A 115 8.20 17.47 -1.07
N VAL A 116 8.34 16.69 -2.15
CA VAL A 116 7.55 15.45 -2.33
C VAL A 116 7.90 14.44 -1.24
N LEU A 117 9.20 14.26 -0.97
CA LEU A 117 9.67 13.37 0.10
C LEU A 117 9.11 13.79 1.46
N PHE A 118 9.17 15.08 1.79
CA PHE A 118 8.63 15.59 3.04
C PHE A 118 7.11 15.40 3.14
N THR A 119 6.35 15.73 2.10
CA THR A 119 4.89 15.56 2.09
C THR A 119 4.51 14.09 2.23
N VAL A 120 5.14 13.19 1.48
CA VAL A 120 4.86 11.75 1.56
C VAL A 120 5.23 11.20 2.94
N GLY A 121 6.42 11.54 3.43
CA GLY A 121 6.89 11.11 4.75
C GLY A 121 5.96 11.58 5.88
N TYR A 122 5.56 12.85 5.88
CA TYR A 122 4.64 13.38 6.89
C TYR A 122 3.25 12.73 6.81
N THR A 123 2.72 12.50 5.60
CA THR A 123 1.41 11.88 5.41
C THR A 123 1.41 10.42 5.86
N TRP A 124 2.43 9.64 5.53
CA TRP A 124 2.59 8.26 6.02
C TRP A 124 2.78 8.22 7.53
N PHE A 125 3.52 9.16 8.09
CA PHE A 125 3.65 9.30 9.54
C PHE A 125 2.28 9.55 10.21
N CYS A 126 1.46 10.46 9.69
CA CYS A 126 0.11 10.69 10.21
C CYS A 126 -0.79 9.45 10.08
N SER A 127 -0.71 8.73 8.96
CA SER A 127 -1.47 7.49 8.75
C SER A 127 -1.06 6.38 9.73
N VAL A 128 0.24 6.21 9.97
CA VAL A 128 0.77 5.24 10.93
C VAL A 128 0.45 5.64 12.38
N ALA A 129 0.48 6.94 12.69
CA ALA A 129 0.08 7.45 14.00
C ALA A 129 -1.36 7.05 14.35
N VAL A 130 -2.30 7.06 13.39
CA VAL A 130 -3.67 6.58 13.59
C VAL A 130 -3.70 5.12 14.06
N ILE A 131 -2.87 4.24 13.48
CA ILE A 131 -2.81 2.82 13.85
C ILE A 131 -2.27 2.63 15.28
N ILE A 132 -1.34 3.48 15.70
CA ILE A 132 -0.71 3.41 17.03
C ILE A 132 -1.59 4.04 18.12
N LEU A 133 -2.38 5.06 17.77
CA LEU A 133 -3.29 5.71 18.70
C LEU A 133 -4.45 4.80 19.14
N VAL A 134 -4.91 3.88 18.28
CA VAL A 134 -6.08 3.03 18.56
C VAL A 134 -5.88 2.12 19.79
N PRO A 135 -4.81 1.31 19.90
CA PRO A 135 -4.56 0.51 21.10
C PRO A 135 -4.49 1.33 22.39
N ALA A 136 -3.93 2.55 22.32
CA ALA A 136 -3.87 3.45 23.47
C ALA A 136 -5.25 4.03 23.84
N ASP A 137 -6.08 4.38 22.85
CA ASP A 137 -7.46 4.84 23.06
C ASP A 137 -8.31 3.73 23.72
N ILE A 138 -8.15 2.49 23.27
CA ILE A 138 -8.77 1.30 23.90
C ILE A 138 -8.38 1.20 25.37
N TRP A 139 -7.07 1.25 25.66
CA TRP A 139 -6.56 1.15 27.02
C TRP A 139 -7.08 2.26 27.94
N THR A 140 -7.06 3.53 27.49
CA THR A 140 -7.62 4.64 28.30
C THR A 140 -9.12 4.52 28.52
N THR A 141 -9.84 3.95 27.55
CA THR A 141 -11.28 3.71 27.67
C THR A 141 -11.57 2.64 28.72
N ILE A 142 -10.75 1.58 28.82
CA ILE A 142 -10.87 0.52 29.84
C ILE A 142 -10.59 1.06 31.25
N ILE A 143 -9.57 1.92 31.44
CA ILE A 143 -9.24 2.47 32.76
C ILE A 143 -10.21 3.59 33.18
N GLY A 144 -10.79 4.32 32.21
CA GLY A 144 -11.62 5.49 32.47
C GLY A 144 -10.82 6.76 32.83
N GLN A 145 -9.54 6.82 32.48
CA GLN A 145 -8.66 7.98 32.74
C GLN A 145 -8.83 9.12 31.71
N ASP A 146 -8.26 10.29 32.05
CA ASP A 146 -8.48 11.57 31.37
C ASP A 146 -8.17 11.53 29.86
N LYS A 147 -9.11 12.07 29.08
CA LYS A 147 -9.23 11.95 27.62
C LYS A 147 -8.49 13.05 26.85
N GLY A 148 -7.88 14.02 27.57
CA GLY A 148 -7.34 15.25 26.99
C GLY A 148 -6.19 15.03 26.00
N GLY A 149 -5.16 14.28 26.40
CA GLY A 149 -3.95 14.08 25.59
C GLY A 149 -4.23 13.32 24.29
N ILE A 150 -4.94 12.19 24.38
CA ILE A 150 -5.33 11.36 23.23
C ILE A 150 -6.28 12.13 22.30
N GLY A 151 -7.20 12.93 22.85
CA GLY A 151 -8.07 13.79 22.06
C GLY A 151 -7.32 14.83 21.21
N LEU A 152 -6.20 15.37 21.70
CA LEU A 152 -5.34 16.27 20.94
C LEU A 152 -4.62 15.54 19.81
N PHE A 153 -4.01 14.38 20.08
CA PHE A 153 -3.32 13.59 19.07
C PHE A 153 -4.27 13.09 17.96
N TRP A 154 -5.49 12.72 18.31
CA TRP A 154 -6.53 12.40 17.34
C TRP A 154 -6.91 13.60 16.47
N SER A 155 -7.11 14.78 17.09
CA SER A 155 -7.42 16.01 16.35
C SER A 155 -6.32 16.35 15.36
N LEU A 156 -5.06 16.29 15.80
CA LEU A 156 -3.90 16.57 14.97
C LEU A 156 -3.81 15.57 13.81
N SER A 157 -3.88 14.27 14.10
CA SER A 157 -3.75 13.22 13.08
C SER A 157 -4.89 13.29 12.05
N TYR A 158 -6.12 13.54 12.50
CA TYR A 158 -7.28 13.68 11.61
C TYR A 158 -7.16 14.89 10.69
N TRP A 159 -6.95 16.09 11.24
CA TRP A 159 -6.90 17.32 10.43
C TRP A 159 -5.68 17.35 9.51
N SER A 160 -4.52 16.86 9.97
CA SER A 160 -3.35 16.71 9.11
C SER A 160 -3.64 15.75 7.96
N THR A 161 -4.20 14.56 8.23
CA THR A 161 -4.53 13.58 7.19
C THR A 161 -5.56 14.13 6.20
N PHE A 162 -6.58 14.83 6.70
CA PHE A 162 -7.62 15.44 5.87
C PHE A 162 -7.05 16.49 4.91
N ILE A 163 -6.29 17.47 5.43
CA ILE A 163 -5.68 18.53 4.61
C ILE A 163 -4.68 17.96 3.61
N LEU A 164 -3.88 16.97 4.04
CA LEU A 164 -2.89 16.33 3.16
C LEU A 164 -3.56 15.59 2.01
N THR A 165 -4.58 14.77 2.29
CA THR A 165 -5.20 13.89 1.29
C THR A 165 -6.15 14.58 0.32
N TRP A 166 -6.76 15.70 0.74
CA TRP A 166 -7.75 16.44 -0.07
C TRP A 166 -7.22 17.75 -0.67
N ALA A 167 -6.18 18.36 -0.11
CA ALA A 167 -5.64 19.60 -0.66
C ALA A 167 -4.19 19.44 -1.14
N VAL A 168 -3.28 19.08 -0.24
CA VAL A 168 -1.83 19.17 -0.52
C VAL A 168 -1.37 18.12 -1.52
N VAL A 169 -1.68 16.84 -1.30
CA VAL A 169 -1.21 15.73 -2.14
C VAL A 169 -1.75 15.84 -3.58
N PRO A 170 -3.07 16.06 -3.82
CA PRO A 170 -3.58 16.25 -5.18
C PRO A 170 -2.97 17.46 -5.90
N LEU A 171 -2.71 18.55 -5.18
CA LEU A 171 -2.06 19.74 -5.73
C LEU A 171 -0.62 19.46 -6.16
N ILE A 172 0.16 18.77 -5.32
CA ILE A 172 1.54 18.41 -5.66
C ILE A 172 1.54 17.37 -6.79
N GLN A 173 0.59 16.44 -6.81
CA GLN A 173 0.47 15.43 -7.86
C GLN A 173 0.24 16.06 -9.24
N GLY A 174 -0.73 16.98 -9.36
CA GLY A 174 -0.98 17.71 -10.60
C GLY A 174 0.19 18.62 -10.99
N TYR A 175 0.93 19.15 -10.01
CA TYR A 175 2.11 19.99 -10.25
C TYR A 175 3.29 19.18 -10.78
N GLU A 176 3.52 17.98 -10.23
CA GLU A 176 4.60 17.08 -10.67
C GLU A 176 4.32 16.47 -12.04
N ASP A 177 3.05 16.23 -12.36
CA ASP A 177 2.64 15.70 -13.66
C ASP A 177 2.57 16.79 -14.75
N ALA A 178 2.53 18.08 -14.40
CA ALA A 178 2.51 19.18 -15.37
C ALA A 178 3.86 19.32 -16.12
N GLY A 179 3.80 19.43 -17.44
CA GLY A 179 4.96 19.62 -18.33
C GLY A 179 5.40 21.07 -18.52
N ASP A 180 4.66 22.04 -17.94
CA ASP A 180 4.86 23.47 -18.18
C ASP A 180 6.26 23.94 -17.73
N PHE A 181 6.75 25.02 -18.35
CA PHE A 181 8.12 25.48 -18.19
C PHE A 181 8.30 26.38 -16.96
N THR A 182 7.26 27.12 -16.55
CA THR A 182 7.33 27.99 -15.37
C THR A 182 6.63 27.41 -14.14
N LEU A 183 7.08 27.78 -12.95
CA LEU A 183 6.46 27.35 -11.68
C LEU A 183 4.99 27.80 -11.57
N LYS A 184 4.68 28.98 -12.10
CA LYS A 184 3.35 29.59 -12.04
C LYS A 184 2.35 28.85 -12.93
N GLU A 185 2.75 28.48 -14.14
CA GLU A 185 1.91 27.69 -15.04
C GLU A 185 1.68 26.28 -14.49
N ARG A 186 2.74 25.59 -14.02
CA ARG A 186 2.57 24.25 -13.41
C ARG A 186 1.56 24.26 -12.26
N LEU A 187 1.62 25.29 -11.41
CA LEU A 187 0.65 25.46 -10.32
C LEU A 187 -0.76 25.75 -10.83
N LYS A 188 -0.90 26.64 -11.83
CA LYS A 188 -2.20 26.94 -12.46
C LYS A 188 -2.80 25.70 -13.10
N THR A 189 -2.01 24.91 -13.83
CA THR A 189 -2.41 23.65 -14.46
C THR A 189 -2.88 22.64 -13.42
N SER A 190 -2.13 22.49 -12.32
CA SER A 190 -2.51 21.61 -11.21
C SER A 190 -3.83 22.05 -10.53
N ILE A 191 -3.98 23.34 -10.23
CA ILE A 191 -5.21 23.88 -9.63
C ILE A 191 -6.38 23.65 -10.58
N HIS A 192 -6.22 23.92 -11.87
CA HIS A 192 -7.27 23.71 -12.85
C HIS A 192 -7.67 22.24 -12.95
N ALA A 193 -6.70 21.32 -13.03
CA ALA A 193 -6.97 19.88 -13.06
C ALA A 193 -7.72 19.39 -11.81
N ASN A 194 -7.31 19.84 -10.63
CA ASN A 194 -8.00 19.52 -9.39
C ASN A 194 -9.39 20.16 -9.30
N LEU A 195 -9.56 21.39 -9.76
CA LEU A 195 -10.86 22.07 -9.78
C LEU A 195 -11.84 21.37 -10.73
N VAL A 196 -11.37 20.91 -11.90
CA VAL A 196 -12.16 20.07 -12.80
C VAL A 196 -12.54 18.75 -12.13
N PHE A 197 -11.58 18.06 -11.50
CA PHE A 197 -11.86 16.82 -10.77
C PHE A 197 -12.92 17.03 -9.67
N TYR A 198 -12.75 18.06 -8.83
CA TYR A 198 -13.71 18.38 -7.77
C TYR A 198 -15.05 18.88 -8.32
N SER A 199 -15.08 19.55 -9.47
CA SER A 199 -16.31 19.94 -10.14
C SER A 199 -17.09 18.71 -10.64
N ILE A 200 -16.41 17.71 -11.21
CA ILE A 200 -17.03 16.44 -11.63
C ILE A 200 -17.58 15.69 -10.41
N VAL A 201 -16.76 15.48 -9.37
CA VAL A 201 -17.19 14.81 -8.14
C VAL A 201 -18.33 15.56 -7.47
N GLY A 202 -18.25 16.90 -7.41
CA GLY A 202 -19.29 17.76 -6.87
C GLY A 202 -20.59 17.69 -7.66
N SER A 203 -20.53 17.60 -8.98
CA SER A 203 -21.70 17.44 -9.86
C SER A 203 -22.38 16.09 -9.65
N ILE A 204 -21.60 15.01 -9.54
CA ILE A 204 -22.12 13.68 -9.19
C ILE A 204 -22.77 13.71 -7.80
N GLY A 205 -22.12 14.34 -6.82
CA GLY A 205 -22.67 14.53 -5.47
C GLY A 205 -23.96 15.34 -5.46
N LEU A 206 -24.06 16.39 -6.30
CA LEU A 206 -25.26 17.21 -6.45
C LEU A 206 -26.42 16.41 -7.07
N VAL A 207 -26.16 15.62 -8.12
CA VAL A 207 -27.17 14.72 -8.70
C VAL A 207 -27.63 13.70 -7.66
N GLY A 208 -26.71 13.10 -6.91
CA GLY A 208 -27.05 12.21 -5.80
C GLY A 208 -27.92 12.89 -4.75
N LEU A 209 -27.61 14.14 -4.37
CA LEU A 209 -28.40 14.92 -3.43
C LEU A 209 -29.81 15.23 -3.96
N ILE A 210 -29.94 15.61 -5.23
CA ILE A 210 -31.24 15.87 -5.87
C ILE A 210 -32.09 14.59 -5.88
N LEU A 211 -31.51 13.46 -6.26
CA LEU A 211 -32.17 12.15 -6.21
C LEU A 211 -32.64 11.81 -4.80
N LEU A 212 -31.81 12.03 -3.79
CA LEU A 212 -32.17 11.81 -2.38
C LEU A 212 -33.34 12.69 -1.94
N ILE A 213 -33.36 13.96 -2.34
CA ILE A 213 -34.46 14.89 -2.01
C ILE A 213 -35.76 14.43 -2.69
N ILE A 214 -35.70 13.96 -3.94
CA ILE A 214 -36.88 13.44 -4.66
C ILE A 214 -37.42 12.15 -4.02
N MET A 215 -36.52 11.27 -3.57
CA MET A 215 -36.88 10.02 -2.88
C MET A 215 -37.33 10.22 -1.42
N ARG A 216 -37.30 11.45 -0.91
CA ARG A 216 -37.49 11.80 0.51
C ARG A 216 -38.96 11.77 0.96
N ARG A 217 -39.70 10.70 0.69
CA ARG A 217 -41.11 10.66 1.07
C ARG A 217 -41.32 10.52 2.60
N ASP A 218 -40.41 9.89 3.36
CA ASP A 218 -40.57 9.69 4.82
C ASP A 218 -39.26 9.71 5.65
N TRP A 219 -38.18 10.34 5.18
CA TRP A 219 -36.88 10.29 5.87
C TRP A 219 -36.72 11.47 6.83
N GLY A 220 -37.10 11.28 8.10
CA GLY A 220 -36.99 12.27 9.18
C GLY A 220 -35.55 12.68 9.57
N SER A 221 -34.52 12.24 8.84
CA SER A 221 -33.12 12.56 9.10
C SER A 221 -32.66 13.85 8.41
N ASN A 222 -31.74 14.57 9.07
CA ASN A 222 -31.06 15.75 8.54
C ASN A 222 -30.18 15.37 7.33
N ILE A 223 -30.19 16.19 6.27
CA ILE A 223 -29.41 16.00 5.04
C ILE A 223 -27.91 15.83 5.36
N MET A 224 -27.41 16.58 6.35
CA MET A 224 -26.02 16.48 6.81
C MET A 224 -25.70 15.11 7.40
N GLY A 225 -26.63 14.54 8.19
CA GLY A 225 -26.48 13.19 8.77
C GLY A 225 -26.52 12.09 7.70
N LEU A 226 -27.36 12.25 6.67
CA LEU A 226 -27.40 11.34 5.53
C LEU A 226 -26.09 11.37 4.73
N ALA A 227 -25.58 12.57 4.41
CA ALA A 227 -24.32 12.73 3.67
C ALA A 227 -23.12 12.12 4.41
N MET A 228 -23.04 12.33 5.73
CA MET A 228 -22.03 11.68 6.57
C MET A 228 -22.19 10.15 6.57
N GLY A 229 -23.42 9.64 6.69
CA GLY A 229 -23.72 8.22 6.62
C GLY A 229 -23.30 7.58 5.29
N PHE A 230 -23.58 8.21 4.15
CA PHE A 230 -23.17 7.72 2.82
C PHE A 230 -21.65 7.68 2.66
N SER A 231 -20.95 8.76 3.06
CA SER A 231 -19.48 8.83 2.97
C SER A 231 -18.81 7.73 3.80
N ASN A 232 -19.27 7.53 5.03
CA ASN A 232 -18.74 6.50 5.93
C ASN A 232 -19.06 5.08 5.43
N THR A 233 -20.29 4.85 4.96
CA THR A 233 -20.70 3.54 4.40
C THR A 233 -19.83 3.16 3.22
N PHE A 234 -19.57 4.09 2.29
CA PHE A 234 -18.69 3.83 1.14
C PHE A 234 -17.26 3.43 1.57
N GLY A 235 -16.70 4.15 2.55
CA GLY A 235 -15.37 3.85 3.09
C GLY A 235 -15.31 2.48 3.76
N LEU A 236 -16.34 2.11 4.53
CA LEU A 236 -16.44 0.79 5.17
C LEU A 236 -16.64 -0.33 4.16
N VAL A 237 -17.61 -0.20 3.24
CA VAL A 237 -17.85 -1.18 2.16
C VAL A 237 -16.57 -1.47 1.38
N THR A 238 -15.91 -0.42 0.90
CA THR A 238 -14.69 -0.56 0.10
C THR A 238 -13.56 -1.16 0.95
N GLY A 239 -13.43 -0.72 2.20
CA GLY A 239 -12.48 -1.28 3.16
C GLY A 239 -12.67 -2.77 3.40
N ALA A 240 -13.90 -3.25 3.60
CA ALA A 240 -14.20 -4.68 3.77
C ALA A 240 -13.82 -5.53 2.57
N PHE A 241 -14.16 -5.09 1.35
CA PHE A 241 -13.82 -5.88 0.16
C PHE A 241 -12.31 -5.99 -0.01
N LEU A 242 -11.59 -4.88 0.22
CA LEU A 242 -10.12 -4.89 0.22
C LEU A 242 -9.56 -5.79 1.34
N LEU A 243 -10.09 -5.67 2.57
CA LEU A 243 -9.70 -6.49 3.71
C LEU A 243 -9.94 -7.98 3.43
N GLY A 244 -11.16 -8.36 3.02
CA GLY A 244 -11.55 -9.74 2.74
C GLY A 244 -10.70 -10.39 1.64
N PHE A 245 -10.38 -9.66 0.58
CA PHE A 245 -9.42 -10.14 -0.42
C PHE A 245 -8.05 -10.43 0.22
N GLY A 246 -7.53 -9.50 1.02
CA GLY A 246 -6.21 -9.61 1.66
C GLY A 246 -6.12 -10.76 2.67
N LEU A 247 -7.15 -10.95 3.49
CA LEU A 247 -7.25 -12.05 4.46
C LEU A 247 -7.13 -13.42 3.79
N SER A 248 -7.67 -13.58 2.58
CA SER A 248 -7.60 -14.84 1.85
C SER A 248 -6.33 -15.01 1.01
N GLU A 249 -5.85 -13.93 0.37
CA GLU A 249 -4.77 -14.01 -0.63
C GLU A 249 -3.37 -13.97 -0.02
N ILE A 250 -3.16 -13.27 1.11
CA ILE A 250 -1.85 -13.21 1.77
C ILE A 250 -1.40 -14.60 2.25
N PRO A 251 -2.12 -15.32 3.13
CA PRO A 251 -1.66 -16.61 3.65
C PRO A 251 -1.49 -17.64 2.53
N LYS A 252 -2.41 -17.68 1.56
CA LYS A 252 -2.28 -18.54 0.37
C LYS A 252 -1.07 -18.19 -0.48
N GLY A 253 -0.79 -16.90 -0.65
CA GLY A 253 0.35 -16.41 -1.40
C GLY A 253 1.66 -16.87 -0.78
N ILE A 254 1.84 -16.66 0.52
CA ILE A 254 3.04 -17.13 1.25
C ILE A 254 3.18 -18.65 1.12
N TRP A 255 2.08 -19.39 1.29
CA TRP A 255 2.11 -20.84 1.17
C TRP A 255 2.52 -21.32 -0.22
N ARG A 256 1.99 -20.69 -1.28
CA ARG A 256 2.31 -21.00 -2.68
C ARG A 256 3.74 -20.59 -3.07
N ASP A 257 4.22 -19.49 -2.52
CA ASP A 257 5.58 -18.98 -2.75
C ASP A 257 6.65 -19.82 -2.02
N ALA A 258 6.26 -20.57 -0.98
CA ALA A 258 7.14 -21.50 -0.28
C ALA A 258 7.47 -22.76 -1.11
N ASP A 259 6.70 -23.07 -2.15
CA ASP A 259 7.00 -24.16 -3.09
C ASP A 259 7.95 -23.66 -4.18
N LEU A 260 9.18 -24.18 -4.18
CA LEU A 260 10.24 -23.78 -5.10
C LEU A 260 9.86 -24.01 -6.57
N THR A 261 9.18 -25.12 -6.89
CA THR A 261 8.81 -25.46 -8.27
C THR A 261 7.74 -24.50 -8.79
N ASN A 262 6.74 -24.21 -7.97
CA ASN A 262 5.69 -23.26 -8.33
C ASN A 262 6.28 -21.84 -8.48
N ARG A 263 7.13 -21.42 -7.54
CA ARG A 263 7.83 -20.13 -7.59
C ARG A 263 8.66 -19.98 -8.86
N GLN A 264 9.37 -21.02 -9.29
CA GLN A 264 10.16 -21.01 -10.52
C GLN A 264 9.28 -20.77 -11.76
N LYS A 265 8.15 -21.47 -11.87
CA LYS A 265 7.20 -21.30 -12.99
C LYS A 265 6.65 -19.87 -13.05
N VAL A 266 6.17 -19.36 -11.92
CA VAL A 266 5.62 -18.01 -11.80
C VAL A 266 6.66 -16.96 -12.18
N LEU A 267 7.88 -17.10 -11.68
CA LEU A 267 8.94 -16.13 -11.91
C LEU A 267 9.43 -16.16 -13.36
N SER A 268 9.55 -17.35 -13.98
CA SER A 268 9.87 -17.49 -15.40
C SER A 268 8.84 -16.79 -16.29
N HIS A 269 7.55 -16.93 -15.96
CA HIS A 269 6.48 -16.22 -16.66
C HIS A 269 6.56 -14.70 -16.48
N LYS A 270 6.86 -14.23 -15.25
CA LYS A 270 7.04 -12.79 -14.96
C LYS A 270 8.21 -12.20 -15.75
N VAL A 271 9.34 -12.89 -15.82
CA VAL A 271 10.51 -12.47 -16.62
C VAL A 271 10.11 -12.32 -18.09
N ALA A 272 9.42 -13.32 -18.66
CA ALA A 272 8.97 -13.25 -20.05
C ALA A 272 7.98 -12.10 -20.30
N LYS A 273 7.01 -11.88 -19.40
CA LYS A 273 6.05 -10.76 -19.51
C LYS A 273 6.73 -9.39 -19.36
N MET A 274 7.70 -9.29 -18.46
CA MET A 274 8.41 -8.03 -18.23
C MET A 274 9.40 -7.72 -19.35
N ALA A 275 9.98 -8.74 -20.00
CA ALA A 275 10.80 -8.55 -21.20
C ALA A 275 10.01 -7.86 -22.31
N VAL A 276 8.77 -8.31 -22.57
CA VAL A 276 7.88 -7.68 -23.57
C VAL A 276 7.58 -6.22 -23.19
N LYS A 277 7.18 -5.97 -21.92
CA LYS A 277 6.93 -4.60 -21.44
C LYS A 277 8.14 -3.68 -21.54
N LEU A 278 9.34 -4.21 -21.29
CA LEU A 278 10.58 -3.46 -21.41
C LEU A 278 10.87 -3.09 -22.86
N ASP A 279 10.62 -4.01 -23.80
CA ASP A 279 10.75 -3.75 -25.24
C ASP A 279 9.76 -2.68 -25.70
N ASP A 280 8.48 -2.80 -25.31
CA ASP A 280 7.45 -1.80 -25.59
C ASP A 280 7.84 -0.41 -25.04
N ALA A 281 8.30 -0.35 -23.78
CA ALA A 281 8.73 0.90 -23.15
C ALA A 281 10.01 1.48 -23.79
N HIS A 282 10.93 0.62 -24.25
CA HIS A 282 12.13 1.02 -24.97
C HIS A 282 11.76 1.65 -26.33
N GLN A 283 10.79 1.07 -27.04
CA GLN A 283 10.29 1.60 -28.30
C GLN A 283 9.60 2.95 -28.10
N GLU A 284 8.72 3.08 -27.10
CA GLU A 284 8.01 4.33 -26.80
C GLU A 284 8.96 5.46 -26.42
N PHE A 285 9.99 5.16 -25.60
CA PHE A 285 11.01 6.13 -25.26
C PHE A 285 11.86 6.53 -26.47
N SER A 286 12.22 5.57 -27.33
CA SER A 286 12.93 5.85 -28.58
C SER A 286 12.10 6.74 -29.51
N ASN A 287 10.81 6.45 -29.67
CA ASN A 287 9.88 7.27 -30.45
C ASN A 287 9.81 8.70 -29.91
N ALA A 288 9.62 8.88 -28.60
CA ALA A 288 9.58 10.20 -27.97
C ALA A 288 10.88 11.01 -28.18
N ILE A 289 12.04 10.34 -28.17
CA ILE A 289 13.33 10.98 -28.49
C ILE A 289 13.38 11.40 -29.97
N VAL A 290 12.96 10.53 -30.89
CA VAL A 290 12.96 10.82 -32.33
C VAL A 290 12.02 11.98 -32.65
N VAL A 291 10.82 12.00 -32.05
CA VAL A 291 9.86 13.11 -32.19
C VAL A 291 10.50 14.41 -31.70
N ALA A 292 11.06 14.43 -30.49
CA ALA A 292 11.69 15.63 -29.96
C ALA A 292 12.88 16.12 -30.82
N GLN A 293 13.69 15.20 -31.37
CA GLN A 293 14.76 15.54 -32.30
C GLN A 293 14.23 16.08 -33.64
N ALA A 294 13.18 15.47 -34.18
CA ALA A 294 12.54 15.91 -35.41
C ALA A 294 11.94 17.32 -35.25
N THR A 295 11.24 17.58 -34.15
CA THR A 295 10.72 18.91 -33.79
C THR A 295 11.86 19.92 -33.64
N SER A 296 12.98 19.59 -32.97
CA SER A 296 14.14 20.50 -32.85
C SER A 296 14.74 20.88 -34.20
N ASN A 297 14.83 19.91 -35.11
CA ASN A 297 15.42 20.08 -36.44
C ASN A 297 14.53 20.89 -37.39
N GLN A 298 13.20 20.78 -37.24
CA GLN A 298 12.24 21.55 -38.05
C GLN A 298 12.12 23.00 -37.57
N MET A 299 12.33 23.27 -36.29
CA MET A 299 12.24 24.62 -35.73
C MET A 299 13.39 25.54 -36.18
N SER A 300 13.02 26.70 -36.70
CA SER A 300 13.96 27.77 -37.03
C SER A 300 14.62 28.34 -35.77
N LYS A 301 15.87 28.81 -35.88
CA LYS A 301 16.59 29.46 -34.77
C LYS A 301 15.94 30.75 -34.26
N ARG A 302 15.05 31.35 -35.06
CA ARG A 302 14.34 32.60 -34.73
C ARG A 302 12.92 32.37 -34.22
N ASP A 303 12.51 31.10 -34.06
CA ASP A 303 11.18 30.75 -33.61
C ASP A 303 10.93 31.24 -32.16
N PRO A 304 9.80 31.91 -31.86
CA PRO A 304 9.43 32.29 -30.50
C PRO A 304 9.43 31.12 -29.50
N LEU A 305 9.15 29.89 -29.94
CA LEU A 305 9.12 28.70 -29.11
C LEU A 305 10.50 28.06 -28.91
N ARG A 306 11.54 28.54 -29.61
CA ARG A 306 12.91 27.97 -29.54
C ARG A 306 13.46 27.86 -28.11
N PRO A 307 13.27 28.84 -27.20
CA PRO A 307 13.75 28.72 -25.82
C PRO A 307 13.15 27.52 -25.07
N TYR A 308 11.90 27.14 -25.37
CA TYR A 308 11.25 25.96 -24.79
C TYR A 308 11.86 24.67 -25.33
N MET A 309 12.10 24.60 -26.64
CA MET A 309 12.78 23.46 -27.26
C MET A 309 14.20 23.29 -26.74
N ASP A 310 14.94 24.38 -26.50
CA ASP A 310 16.29 24.32 -25.93
C ASP A 310 16.30 23.71 -24.50
N VAL A 311 15.21 23.84 -23.73
CA VAL A 311 15.05 23.15 -22.44
C VAL A 311 14.88 21.64 -22.67
N ILE A 312 14.10 21.23 -23.67
CA ILE A 312 13.89 19.83 -24.03
C ILE A 312 15.20 19.21 -24.57
N ASP A 313 15.93 19.92 -25.42
CA ASP A 313 17.22 19.48 -25.96
C ASP A 313 18.26 19.26 -24.84
N ARG A 314 18.38 20.21 -23.90
CA ARG A 314 19.25 20.03 -22.72
C ARG A 314 18.85 18.81 -21.89
N MET A 315 17.55 18.57 -21.73
CA MET A 315 17.03 17.42 -21.01
C MET A 315 17.38 16.11 -21.73
N LEU A 316 17.21 16.05 -23.06
CA LEU A 316 17.61 14.90 -23.88
C LEU A 316 19.11 14.59 -23.76
N VAL A 317 19.96 15.61 -23.87
CA VAL A 317 21.42 15.45 -23.73
C VAL A 317 21.78 14.88 -22.36
N GLN A 318 21.13 15.37 -21.30
CA GLN A 318 21.33 14.86 -19.94
C GLN A 318 20.87 13.39 -19.82
N MET A 319 19.71 13.05 -20.38
CA MET A 319 19.19 11.67 -20.40
C MET A 319 20.13 10.69 -21.10
N MET A 320 20.69 11.08 -22.26
CA MET A 320 21.64 10.25 -23.01
C MET A 320 23.00 10.12 -22.32
N LYS A 321 23.42 11.14 -21.56
CA LYS A 321 24.65 11.09 -20.77
C LYS A 321 24.54 10.16 -19.56
N GLU A 322 23.37 10.07 -18.95
CA GLU A 322 23.12 9.24 -17.77
C GLU A 322 23.08 7.74 -18.08
N ASP A 323 22.63 7.34 -19.28
CA ASP A 323 22.70 5.95 -19.73
C ASP A 323 23.28 5.84 -21.15
N PRO A 324 24.63 5.80 -21.28
CA PRO A 324 25.30 5.63 -22.57
C PRO A 324 25.00 4.28 -23.24
N SER A 325 24.46 3.31 -22.49
CA SER A 325 24.11 2.00 -23.03
C SER A 325 22.78 2.00 -23.79
N PHE A 326 21.93 3.01 -23.55
CA PHE A 326 20.69 3.18 -24.28
C PHE A 326 20.97 3.63 -25.71
N LYS A 327 20.54 2.82 -26.68
CA LYS A 327 20.58 3.16 -28.10
C LYS A 327 19.16 3.35 -28.58
N PRO A 328 18.76 4.56 -29.03
CA PRO A 328 17.43 4.75 -29.57
C PRO A 328 17.27 3.89 -30.82
N SER A 329 16.25 3.05 -30.82
CA SER A 329 15.86 2.27 -31.99
C SER A 329 15.12 3.19 -32.98
N GLY A 330 15.33 3.01 -34.28
CA GLY A 330 14.68 3.84 -35.31
C GLY A 330 13.16 3.79 -35.18
N GLY A 331 12.56 4.89 -34.74
CA GLY A 331 11.12 4.99 -34.52
C GLY A 331 10.33 5.00 -35.83
N ARG A 332 9.12 4.44 -35.81
CA ARG A 332 8.12 4.66 -36.87
C ARG A 332 7.37 5.94 -36.49
N LEU A 333 7.70 7.05 -37.12
CA LEU A 333 6.98 8.32 -36.96
C LEU A 333 5.54 8.13 -37.47
N GLY A 334 4.56 8.31 -36.58
CA GLY A 334 3.15 8.41 -36.95
C GLY A 334 2.82 9.79 -37.54
N GLU A 335 1.76 9.87 -38.34
CA GLU A 335 1.34 11.09 -39.03
C GLU A 335 0.93 12.22 -38.08
N ASN A 336 0.49 11.88 -36.85
CA ASN A 336 0.09 12.81 -35.80
C ASN A 336 1.25 13.20 -34.84
N ASP A 337 2.44 12.62 -34.99
CA ASP A 337 3.54 12.79 -34.03
C ASP A 337 4.35 14.08 -34.25
N MET A 338 3.98 14.92 -35.22
CA MET A 338 4.76 16.11 -35.61
C MET A 338 4.12 17.45 -35.22
N ASP A 339 2.88 17.49 -34.73
CA ASP A 339 2.12 18.73 -34.43
C ASP A 339 2.49 19.36 -33.07
N TYR A 340 3.77 19.34 -32.69
CA TYR A 340 4.21 19.86 -31.39
C TYR A 340 4.66 21.33 -31.43
N ASP A 341 4.81 21.92 -32.61
CA ASP A 341 5.37 23.26 -32.85
C ASP A 341 4.35 24.41 -32.88
N THR A 342 3.09 24.14 -32.53
CA THR A 342 2.02 25.13 -32.65
C THR A 342 1.92 26.11 -31.49
N ASP A 343 2.11 25.66 -30.24
CA ASP A 343 1.95 26.51 -29.06
C ASP A 343 2.79 26.06 -27.86
N GLU A 344 2.79 26.86 -26.79
CA GLU A 344 3.51 26.53 -25.56
C GLU A 344 2.96 25.25 -24.90
N LYS A 345 1.66 24.97 -25.06
CA LYS A 345 1.04 23.77 -24.48
C LYS A 345 1.48 22.51 -25.19
N THR A 346 1.63 22.51 -26.51
CA THR A 346 2.18 21.37 -27.25
C THR A 346 3.64 21.12 -26.87
N MET A 347 4.45 22.15 -26.67
CA MET A 347 5.82 22.01 -26.14
C MET A 347 5.85 21.42 -24.72
N ALA A 348 4.95 21.86 -23.85
CA ALA A 348 4.78 21.29 -22.51
C ALA A 348 4.32 19.82 -22.58
N ALA A 349 3.45 19.47 -23.53
CA ALA A 349 2.99 18.10 -23.77
C ALA A 349 4.14 17.20 -24.26
N LEU A 350 4.96 17.66 -25.20
CA LEU A 350 6.15 16.96 -25.68
C LEU A 350 7.13 16.67 -24.53
N ARG A 351 7.44 17.69 -23.72
CA ARG A 351 8.30 17.53 -22.54
C ARG A 351 7.74 16.52 -21.54
N ARG A 352 6.42 16.58 -21.28
CA ARG A 352 5.72 15.65 -20.39
C ARG A 352 5.76 14.22 -20.91
N GLN A 353 5.50 14.01 -22.21
CA GLN A 353 5.54 12.70 -22.85
C GLN A 353 6.95 12.10 -22.78
N LEU A 354 7.98 12.88 -23.13
CA LEU A 354 9.37 12.44 -23.06
C LEU A 354 9.79 12.05 -21.63
N ARG A 355 9.41 12.84 -20.62
CA ARG A 355 9.66 12.52 -19.20
C ARG A 355 8.96 11.22 -18.78
N ARG A 356 7.68 11.06 -19.13
CA ARG A 356 6.91 9.85 -18.81
C ARG A 356 7.49 8.60 -19.47
N ALA A 357 7.83 8.67 -20.76
CA ALA A 357 8.40 7.55 -21.49
C ALA A 357 9.75 7.12 -20.91
N ARG A 358 10.60 8.10 -20.53
CA ARG A 358 11.84 7.83 -19.80
C ARG A 358 11.56 7.11 -18.47
N GLU A 359 10.70 7.67 -17.63
CA GLU A 359 10.39 7.11 -16.31
C GLU A 359 9.87 5.67 -16.43
N GLU A 360 8.99 5.42 -17.42
CA GLU A 360 8.44 4.09 -17.72
C GLU A 360 9.52 3.09 -18.16
N TYR A 361 10.45 3.49 -19.04
CA TYR A 361 11.56 2.65 -19.49
C TYR A 361 12.48 2.25 -18.33
N TYR A 362 12.96 3.19 -17.52
CA TYR A 362 13.85 2.88 -16.39
C TYR A 362 13.14 2.04 -15.32
N ARG A 363 11.85 2.24 -15.14
CA ARG A 363 11.02 1.41 -14.27
C ARG A 363 10.96 -0.03 -14.77
N CYS A 364 10.56 -0.25 -16.02
CA CYS A 364 10.52 -1.59 -16.62
C CYS A 364 11.89 -2.26 -16.61
N LYS A 365 12.97 -1.49 -16.86
CA LYS A 365 14.35 -1.98 -16.81
C LYS A 365 14.71 -2.48 -15.40
N SER A 366 14.35 -1.72 -14.37
CA SER A 366 14.61 -2.06 -12.97
C SER A 366 13.79 -3.27 -12.52
N GLU A 367 12.50 -3.34 -12.89
CA GLU A 367 11.65 -4.49 -12.58
C GLU A 367 12.13 -5.75 -13.29
N TYR A 368 12.47 -5.65 -14.57
CA TYR A 368 13.05 -6.74 -15.35
C TYR A 368 14.32 -7.29 -14.68
N MET A 369 15.26 -6.41 -14.34
CA MET A 369 16.50 -6.80 -13.67
C MET A 369 16.23 -7.47 -12.32
N THR A 370 15.28 -6.96 -11.54
CA THR A 370 14.89 -7.55 -10.25
C THR A 370 14.34 -8.97 -10.43
N TYR A 371 13.42 -9.18 -11.38
CA TYR A 371 12.86 -10.51 -11.64
C TYR A 371 13.89 -11.49 -12.20
N VAL A 372 14.79 -11.04 -13.07
CA VAL A 372 15.87 -11.88 -13.60
C VAL A 372 16.84 -12.28 -12.48
N MET A 373 17.24 -11.34 -11.62
CA MET A 373 18.10 -11.63 -10.48
C MET A 373 17.43 -12.61 -9.52
N GLU A 374 16.16 -12.42 -9.20
CA GLU A 374 15.41 -13.35 -8.35
C GLU A 374 15.28 -14.74 -9.00
N ALA A 375 15.09 -14.82 -10.31
CA ALA A 375 14.99 -16.09 -11.04
C ALA A 375 16.28 -16.88 -10.96
N LEU A 376 17.41 -16.20 -11.16
CA LEU A 376 18.74 -16.79 -11.10
C LEU A 376 19.10 -17.21 -9.66
N GLU A 377 18.77 -16.41 -8.64
CA GLU A 377 18.96 -16.80 -7.24
C GLU A 377 18.11 -18.03 -6.85
N LEU A 378 16.89 -18.10 -7.37
CA LEU A 378 16.01 -19.25 -7.15
C LEU A 378 16.55 -20.50 -7.85
N GLU A 379 17.05 -20.37 -9.07
CA GLU A 379 17.69 -21.47 -9.81
C GLU A 379 18.92 -22.00 -9.07
N ASP A 380 19.77 -21.11 -8.54
CA ASP A 380 20.89 -21.49 -7.67
C ASP A 380 20.40 -22.26 -6.44
N THR A 381 19.32 -21.79 -5.80
CA THR A 381 18.73 -22.45 -4.62
C THR A 381 18.23 -23.86 -4.95
N ILE A 382 17.54 -24.04 -6.09
CA ILE A 382 17.05 -25.35 -6.54
C ILE A 382 18.23 -26.29 -6.83
N LYS A 383 19.23 -25.84 -7.59
CA LYS A 383 20.43 -26.64 -7.91
C LYS A 383 21.19 -27.09 -6.66
N ASN A 384 21.35 -26.19 -5.67
CA ASN A 384 22.01 -26.54 -4.41
C ASN A 384 21.18 -27.52 -3.57
N ASN A 385 19.86 -27.38 -3.57
CA ASN A 385 18.97 -28.30 -2.87
C ASN A 385 19.00 -29.71 -3.50
N GLU A 386 19.03 -29.81 -4.83
CA GLU A 386 19.16 -31.08 -5.56
C GLU A 386 20.53 -31.75 -5.35
N ARG A 387 21.61 -30.96 -5.25
CA ARG A 387 23.00 -31.43 -5.08
C ARG A 387 23.48 -31.45 -3.64
N ARG A 388 22.57 -31.46 -2.66
CA ARG A 388 22.87 -31.32 -1.22
C ARG A 388 23.97 -32.27 -0.73
N GLU A 389 23.91 -33.54 -1.13
CA GLU A 389 24.87 -34.57 -0.71
C GLU A 389 26.21 -34.42 -1.42
N ALA A 390 26.20 -34.12 -2.72
CA ALA A 390 27.41 -33.94 -3.52
C ALA A 390 28.23 -32.70 -3.12
N ASN A 391 27.55 -31.61 -2.73
CA ASN A 391 28.19 -30.35 -2.35
C ASN A 391 28.57 -30.29 -0.86
N GLY A 392 28.33 -31.35 -0.09
CA GLY A 392 28.60 -31.38 1.35
C GLY A 392 27.88 -30.27 2.12
N TRP A 393 26.64 -29.95 1.72
CA TRP A 393 25.80 -28.92 2.35
C TRP A 393 26.37 -27.49 2.33
N LYS A 394 27.12 -27.16 1.27
CA LYS A 394 27.62 -25.80 1.04
C LYS A 394 26.81 -25.13 -0.06
N TYR A 395 26.43 -23.88 0.16
CA TYR A 395 25.76 -23.07 -0.85
C TYR A 395 26.75 -22.56 -1.89
N VAL A 396 26.54 -22.92 -3.16
CA VAL A 396 27.34 -22.41 -4.30
C VAL A 396 26.50 -21.41 -5.07
N SER A 397 26.97 -20.16 -5.16
CA SER A 397 26.29 -19.11 -5.93
C SER A 397 26.96 -18.91 -7.28
N SER A 398 26.14 -18.69 -8.32
CA SER A 398 26.61 -18.30 -9.65
C SER A 398 27.11 -16.84 -9.71
N PHE A 399 26.73 -16.00 -8.74
CA PHE A 399 27.06 -14.56 -8.71
C PHE A 399 28.28 -14.20 -7.88
N ARG A 400 28.71 -15.08 -6.98
CA ARG A 400 29.77 -14.80 -6.00
C ARG A 400 30.90 -15.82 -6.10
N PRO A 401 32.17 -15.39 -6.12
CA PRO A 401 33.30 -16.32 -6.06
C PRO A 401 33.29 -17.13 -4.76
N SER A 402 33.79 -18.36 -4.82
CA SER A 402 33.88 -19.26 -3.67
C SER A 402 34.65 -18.62 -2.51
N ARG A 403 34.05 -18.59 -1.31
CA ARG A 403 34.70 -18.06 -0.11
C ARG A 403 35.81 -19.03 0.34
N SER A 404 37.04 -18.54 0.50
CA SER A 404 38.16 -19.35 1.00
C SER A 404 38.26 -19.31 2.53
N GLY A 405 38.60 -20.44 3.16
CA GLY A 405 38.87 -20.55 4.59
C GLY A 405 37.74 -21.18 5.43
N MET A 406 38.03 -21.47 6.71
CA MET A 406 37.10 -22.15 7.63
C MET A 406 35.84 -21.32 7.92
N LEU A 407 35.99 -20.00 8.08
CA LEU A 407 34.86 -19.08 8.26
C LEU A 407 34.00 -18.99 6.99
N GLY A 408 34.63 -19.05 5.80
CA GLY A 408 33.92 -19.12 4.52
C GLY A 408 33.05 -20.37 4.43
N SER A 409 33.60 -21.53 4.79
CA SER A 409 32.84 -22.79 4.79
C SER A 409 31.69 -22.80 5.81
N PHE A 410 31.83 -22.16 6.97
CA PHE A 410 30.73 -22.02 7.93
C PHE A 410 29.62 -21.11 7.41
N LEU A 411 29.99 -19.98 6.79
CA LEU A 411 29.04 -19.06 6.17
C LEU A 411 28.28 -19.70 5.01
N ASP A 412 28.95 -20.51 4.18
CA ASP A 412 28.30 -21.19 3.05
C ASP A 412 27.35 -22.30 3.55
N HIS A 413 27.66 -22.94 4.67
CA HIS A 413 26.77 -23.90 5.31
C HIS A 413 25.56 -23.23 5.97
N SER A 414 25.76 -22.12 6.69
CA SER A 414 24.66 -21.37 7.30
C SER A 414 23.76 -20.72 6.25
N GLU A 415 24.33 -20.24 5.14
CA GLU A 415 23.60 -19.72 3.99
C GLU A 415 22.77 -20.81 3.30
N PHE A 416 23.31 -22.03 3.17
CA PHE A 416 22.54 -23.19 2.69
C PHE A 416 21.35 -23.50 3.60
N LEU A 417 21.58 -23.60 4.91
CA LEU A 417 20.53 -23.87 5.89
C LEU A 417 19.44 -22.79 5.86
N TRP A 418 19.85 -21.52 5.79
CA TRP A 418 18.93 -20.39 5.69
C TRP A 418 18.09 -20.43 4.40
N ARG A 419 18.73 -20.48 3.24
CA ARG A 419 18.07 -20.32 1.93
C ARG A 419 17.25 -21.54 1.52
N CYS A 420 17.76 -22.76 1.73
CA CYS A 420 17.14 -23.98 1.22
C CYS A 420 16.12 -24.59 2.19
N ILE A 421 16.31 -24.45 3.50
CA ILE A 421 15.49 -25.15 4.51
C ILE A 421 14.69 -24.15 5.36
N LEU A 422 15.39 -23.30 6.11
CA LEU A 422 14.77 -22.48 7.16
C LEU A 422 13.78 -21.46 6.58
N ARG A 423 14.12 -20.80 5.47
CA ARG A 423 13.24 -19.84 4.78
C ARG A 423 11.90 -20.48 4.38
N MET A 424 11.93 -21.68 3.80
CA MET A 424 10.70 -22.38 3.39
C MET A 424 9.82 -22.73 4.59
N GLN A 425 10.41 -23.24 5.68
CA GLN A 425 9.65 -23.61 6.87
C GLN A 425 9.08 -22.37 7.59
N LEU A 426 9.85 -21.29 7.67
CA LEU A 426 9.39 -20.01 8.22
C LEU A 426 8.22 -19.43 7.40
N GLN A 427 8.29 -19.49 6.07
CA GLN A 427 7.19 -19.04 5.21
C GLN A 427 5.92 -19.89 5.43
N LYS A 428 6.04 -21.22 5.50
CA LYS A 428 4.90 -22.10 5.80
C LYS A 428 4.30 -21.83 7.19
N GLY A 429 5.14 -21.69 8.21
CA GLY A 429 4.71 -21.35 9.56
C GLY A 429 4.00 -20.00 9.62
N LEU A 430 4.54 -18.98 8.95
CA LEU A 430 3.94 -17.66 8.85
C LEU A 430 2.59 -17.70 8.11
N ALA A 431 2.49 -18.46 7.02
CA ALA A 431 1.25 -18.65 6.29
C ALA A 431 0.14 -19.25 7.15
N VAL A 432 0.47 -20.28 7.95
CA VAL A 432 -0.48 -20.90 8.90
C VAL A 432 -0.89 -19.90 9.98
N MET A 433 0.06 -19.20 10.60
CA MET A 433 -0.23 -18.19 11.62
C MET A 433 -1.15 -17.07 11.11
N LEU A 434 -0.85 -16.49 9.94
CA LEU A 434 -1.69 -15.45 9.34
C LEU A 434 -3.05 -15.99 8.89
N GLY A 435 -3.12 -17.25 8.48
CA GLY A 435 -4.37 -17.95 8.19
C GLY A 435 -5.26 -18.10 9.44
N VAL A 436 -4.67 -18.45 10.59
CA VAL A 436 -5.40 -18.53 11.87
C VAL A 436 -5.92 -17.16 12.29
N ILE A 437 -5.10 -16.10 12.20
CA ILE A 437 -5.55 -14.73 12.50
C ILE A 437 -6.67 -14.30 11.53
N SER A 438 -6.59 -14.66 10.25
CA SER A 438 -7.64 -14.37 9.27
C SER A 438 -8.97 -15.03 9.63
N VAL A 439 -8.93 -16.30 10.02
CA VAL A 439 -10.13 -17.03 10.47
C VAL A 439 -10.69 -16.40 11.75
N ALA A 440 -9.82 -15.98 12.68
CA ALA A 440 -10.25 -15.30 13.90
C ALA A 440 -10.94 -13.95 13.60
N ILE A 441 -10.45 -13.17 12.64
CA ILE A 441 -11.08 -11.92 12.19
C ILE A 441 -12.44 -12.21 11.54
N LEU A 442 -12.53 -13.19 10.64
CA LEU A 442 -13.79 -13.55 9.99
C LEU A 442 -14.82 -14.08 11.00
N LEU A 443 -14.37 -14.82 12.02
CA LEU A 443 -15.25 -15.28 13.09
C LEU A 443 -15.75 -14.09 13.93
N ALA A 444 -14.86 -13.15 14.29
CA ALA A 444 -15.23 -11.94 15.01
C ALA A 444 -16.27 -11.11 14.25
N GLU A 445 -16.07 -10.94 12.93
CA GLU A 445 -17.02 -10.25 12.03
C GLU A 445 -18.36 -10.97 11.95
N ALA A 446 -18.36 -12.31 11.85
CA ALA A 446 -19.59 -13.10 11.85
C ALA A 446 -20.36 -13.02 13.17
N THR A 447 -19.65 -12.87 14.30
CA THR A 447 -20.24 -12.74 15.64
C THR A 447 -20.81 -11.36 15.96
N LEU A 448 -20.74 -10.38 15.05
CA LEU A 448 -21.41 -9.09 15.23
C LEU A 448 -22.96 -9.19 15.12
N LEU A 449 -23.47 -10.29 14.57
CA LEU A 449 -24.90 -10.51 14.33
C LEU A 449 -25.72 -10.88 15.59
N PRO A 450 -25.28 -11.81 16.47
CA PRO A 450 -26.06 -12.21 17.65
C PRO A 450 -25.92 -11.15 18.75
N SER A 451 -26.92 -10.27 18.85
CA SER A 451 -27.02 -9.28 19.92
C SER A 451 -27.23 -9.99 21.27
N GLY A 452 -26.14 -10.34 21.97
CA GLY A 452 -26.21 -10.89 23.33
C GLY A 452 -25.08 -11.82 23.77
N VAL A 453 -24.12 -12.18 22.92
CA VAL A 453 -22.97 -12.99 23.35
C VAL A 453 -21.68 -12.52 22.68
N ASP A 454 -20.76 -11.96 23.46
CA ASP A 454 -19.44 -11.51 23.00
C ASP A 454 -18.53 -12.72 22.72
N LEU A 455 -18.75 -13.40 21.60
CA LEU A 455 -17.92 -14.52 21.15
C LEU A 455 -16.69 -14.06 20.34
N SER A 456 -16.47 -12.74 20.19
CA SER A 456 -15.27 -12.20 19.56
C SER A 456 -14.04 -12.59 20.39
N LEU A 457 -13.16 -13.40 19.79
CA LEU A 457 -11.90 -13.84 20.41
C LEU A 457 -11.05 -12.65 20.88
N PHE A 458 -11.09 -11.54 20.15
CA PHE A 458 -10.33 -10.34 20.48
C PHE A 458 -10.93 -9.59 21.67
N SER A 459 -12.27 -9.49 21.77
CA SER A 459 -12.93 -8.89 22.95
C SER A 459 -12.60 -9.67 24.22
N ASN A 460 -12.73 -11.00 24.16
CA ASN A 460 -12.41 -11.87 25.29
C ASN A 460 -10.93 -11.78 25.69
N LEU A 461 -10.02 -11.71 24.73
CA LEU A 461 -8.59 -11.59 25.01
C LEU A 461 -8.23 -10.22 25.61
N ILE A 462 -8.81 -9.13 25.10
CA ILE A 462 -8.59 -7.77 25.63
C ILE A 462 -9.14 -7.66 27.07
N ASN A 463 -10.35 -8.14 27.31
CA ASN A 463 -10.97 -8.09 28.63
C ASN A 463 -10.27 -9.04 29.63
N ALA A 464 -9.79 -10.20 29.18
CA ALA A 464 -9.04 -11.15 30.02
C ALA A 464 -7.65 -10.62 30.44
N VAL A 465 -6.97 -9.89 29.56
CA VAL A 465 -5.69 -9.22 29.89
C VAL A 465 -5.90 -8.12 30.95
N GLY A 466 -7.11 -7.56 31.02
CA GLY A 466 -7.53 -6.67 32.09
C GLY A 466 -6.70 -5.39 32.12
N ARG A 467 -6.06 -5.11 33.27
CA ARG A 467 -5.36 -3.84 33.55
C ARG A 467 -3.86 -3.81 33.18
N GLN A 468 -3.38 -4.68 32.30
CA GLN A 468 -1.98 -4.63 31.87
C GLN A 468 -1.84 -3.81 30.57
N GLU A 469 -1.38 -2.56 30.70
CA GLU A 469 -1.22 -1.60 29.60
C GLU A 469 -0.56 -2.21 28.36
N VAL A 470 0.64 -2.78 28.55
CA VAL A 470 1.47 -3.32 27.47
C VAL A 470 0.78 -4.47 26.75
N LEU A 471 0.16 -5.40 27.49
CA LEU A 471 -0.48 -6.55 26.89
C LEU A 471 -1.76 -6.17 26.14
N VAL A 472 -2.58 -5.25 26.68
CA VAL A 472 -3.77 -4.75 25.97
C VAL A 472 -3.36 -4.09 24.66
N GLN A 473 -2.29 -3.28 24.70
CA GLN A 473 -1.78 -2.64 23.49
C GLN A 473 -1.29 -3.66 22.46
N ILE A 474 -0.52 -4.67 22.85
CA ILE A 474 -0.02 -5.71 21.92
C ILE A 474 -1.18 -6.53 21.32
N VAL A 475 -2.12 -6.96 22.16
CA VAL A 475 -3.28 -7.76 21.75
C VAL A 475 -4.18 -6.99 20.79
N ALA A 476 -4.34 -5.68 20.97
CA ALA A 476 -5.10 -4.83 20.06
C ALA A 476 -4.31 -4.48 18.79
N PHE A 477 -3.00 -4.25 18.91
CA PHE A 477 -2.16 -3.78 17.81
C PHE A 477 -1.89 -4.86 16.76
N VAL A 478 -1.62 -6.10 17.15
CA VAL A 478 -1.27 -7.17 16.19
C VAL A 478 -2.40 -7.45 15.18
N PRO A 479 -3.67 -7.64 15.59
CA PRO A 479 -4.77 -7.85 14.66
C PRO A 479 -5.07 -6.60 13.83
N LEU A 480 -5.07 -5.41 14.45
CA LEU A 480 -5.28 -4.14 13.74
C LEU A 480 -4.23 -3.92 12.64
N LEU A 481 -2.95 -4.15 12.96
CA LEU A 481 -1.87 -4.06 11.99
C LEU A 481 -2.07 -5.06 10.85
N TYR A 482 -2.48 -6.28 11.18
CA TYR A 482 -2.76 -7.30 10.16
C TYR A 482 -3.93 -6.90 9.24
N MET A 483 -5.00 -6.29 9.77
CA MET A 483 -6.12 -5.78 8.97
C MET A 483 -5.67 -4.65 8.03
N CYS A 484 -4.83 -3.73 8.51
CA CYS A 484 -4.21 -2.69 7.68
C CYS A 484 -3.36 -3.30 6.56
N VAL A 485 -2.51 -4.27 6.90
CA VAL A 485 -1.64 -4.98 5.96
C VAL A 485 -2.45 -5.70 4.88
N CYS A 486 -3.54 -6.38 5.25
CA CYS A 486 -4.46 -7.03 4.31
C CYS A 486 -5.08 -6.02 3.34
N THR A 487 -5.58 -4.91 3.87
CA THR A 487 -6.23 -3.87 3.06
C THR A 487 -5.25 -3.21 2.09
N TYR A 488 -4.05 -2.85 2.57
CA TYR A 488 -3.03 -2.24 1.73
C TYR A 488 -2.46 -3.20 0.69
N TYR A 489 -2.31 -4.49 1.01
CA TYR A 489 -1.92 -5.50 0.03
C TYR A 489 -2.90 -5.55 -1.15
N SER A 490 -4.20 -5.60 -0.86
CA SER A 490 -5.26 -5.61 -1.87
C SER A 490 -5.27 -4.33 -2.69
N LEU A 491 -5.15 -3.19 -2.01
CA LEU A 491 -5.10 -1.88 -2.62
C LEU A 491 -3.90 -1.75 -3.58
N PHE A 492 -2.71 -2.18 -3.19
CA PHE A 492 -1.53 -2.15 -4.05
C PHE A 492 -1.64 -3.13 -5.21
N LYS A 493 -2.21 -4.31 -4.98
CA LYS A 493 -2.43 -5.31 -6.05
C LYS A 493 -3.39 -4.78 -7.12
N ILE A 494 -4.50 -4.16 -6.72
CA ILE A 494 -5.46 -3.55 -7.66
C ILE A 494 -4.88 -2.27 -8.28
N GLY A 495 -4.25 -1.42 -7.46
CA GLY A 495 -3.70 -0.14 -7.89
C GLY A 495 -2.57 -0.26 -8.91
N MET A 496 -1.70 -1.27 -8.76
CA MET A 496 -0.66 -1.58 -9.74
C MET A 496 -1.18 -2.08 -11.09
N LEU A 497 -2.42 -2.56 -11.15
CA LEU A 497 -3.05 -2.95 -12.41
C LEU A 497 -3.65 -1.75 -13.15
N MET A 498 -3.97 -0.67 -12.43
CA MET A 498 -4.85 0.38 -12.97
C MET A 498 -4.22 1.77 -13.05
N PHE A 499 -3.45 2.22 -12.05
CA PHE A 499 -3.18 3.67 -11.88
C PHE A 499 -1.76 4.08 -11.48
N TYR A 500 -0.97 3.25 -10.81
CA TYR A 500 0.36 3.61 -10.32
C TYR A 500 1.30 2.41 -10.25
N SER A 501 2.62 2.61 -10.27
CA SER A 501 3.59 1.53 -10.03
C SER A 501 4.48 1.84 -8.83
N LEU A 502 4.80 0.81 -8.05
CA LEU A 502 5.68 0.89 -6.89
C LEU A 502 6.92 0.02 -7.15
N THR A 503 7.97 0.65 -7.66
CA THR A 503 9.23 -0.02 -7.99
C THR A 503 10.33 0.44 -7.04
N PRO A 504 11.08 -0.47 -6.40
CA PRO A 504 12.20 -0.10 -5.54
C PRO A 504 13.16 0.85 -6.26
N ARG A 505 13.52 1.96 -5.60
CA ARG A 505 14.45 3.00 -6.08
C ARG A 505 14.09 3.68 -7.41
N GLN A 506 12.90 3.45 -7.97
CA GLN A 506 12.48 3.99 -9.26
C GLN A 506 11.02 4.45 -9.26
N THR A 507 10.41 4.63 -8.09
CA THR A 507 9.02 5.13 -8.01
C THR A 507 8.99 6.62 -8.31
N SER A 508 8.17 7.03 -9.29
CA SER A 508 8.00 8.44 -9.66
C SER A 508 7.25 9.25 -8.60
N SER A 509 7.44 10.58 -8.59
CA SER A 509 6.77 11.49 -7.66
C SER A 509 5.25 11.29 -7.66
N VAL A 510 4.64 11.21 -8.85
CA VAL A 510 3.19 11.08 -9.03
C VAL A 510 2.67 9.75 -8.47
N SER A 511 3.36 8.64 -8.76
CA SER A 511 2.97 7.31 -8.26
C SER A 511 3.08 7.24 -6.74
N LEU A 512 4.15 7.80 -6.17
CA LEU A 512 4.38 7.84 -4.74
C LEU A 512 3.32 8.67 -4.00
N LEU A 513 2.94 9.83 -4.55
CA LEU A 513 1.88 10.69 -4.02
C LEU A 513 0.49 10.01 -4.10
N MET A 514 0.21 9.26 -5.16
CA MET A 514 -1.02 8.47 -5.29
C MET A 514 -1.11 7.39 -4.20
N ILE A 515 -0.05 6.61 -4.03
CA ILE A 515 0.05 5.56 -3.00
C ILE A 515 -0.11 6.18 -1.60
N CYS A 516 0.58 7.30 -1.38
CA CYS A 516 0.49 8.09 -0.16
C CYS A 516 -0.93 8.50 0.19
N SER A 517 -1.65 9.06 -0.78
CA SER A 517 -3.04 9.47 -0.60
C SER A 517 -3.94 8.28 -0.24
N MET A 518 -3.76 7.13 -0.90
CA MET A 518 -4.60 5.97 -0.67
C MET A 518 -4.37 5.34 0.71
N VAL A 519 -3.12 5.12 1.12
CA VAL A 519 -2.79 4.58 2.45
C VAL A 519 -3.40 5.45 3.55
N ALA A 520 -3.27 6.77 3.42
CA ALA A 520 -3.80 7.73 4.38
C ALA A 520 -5.33 7.75 4.48
N ARG A 521 -6.04 7.49 3.37
CA ARG A 521 -7.52 7.46 3.34
C ARG A 521 -8.12 6.22 4.00
N TYR A 522 -7.45 5.07 3.92
CA TYR A 522 -7.99 3.80 4.43
C TYR A 522 -7.63 3.49 5.89
N ALA A 523 -6.60 4.13 6.47
CA ALA A 523 -6.25 3.89 7.87
C ALA A 523 -7.42 4.13 8.85
N PRO A 524 -8.16 5.28 8.81
CA PRO A 524 -9.24 5.51 9.78
C PRO A 524 -10.44 4.55 9.65
N PRO A 525 -10.98 4.23 8.45
CA PRO A 525 -12.05 3.25 8.31
C PRO A 525 -11.69 1.85 8.81
N ILE A 526 -10.44 1.39 8.61
CA ILE A 526 -9.99 0.09 9.09
C ILE A 526 -9.91 0.10 10.63
N SER A 527 -9.38 1.17 11.21
CA SER A 527 -9.39 1.37 12.66
C SER A 527 -10.81 1.36 13.25
N TYR A 528 -11.77 1.98 12.56
CA TYR A 528 -13.17 1.96 12.97
C TYR A 528 -13.77 0.56 12.89
N ASN A 529 -13.52 -0.17 11.80
CA ASN A 529 -13.97 -1.55 11.64
C ASN A 529 -13.38 -2.47 12.73
N PHE A 530 -12.10 -2.32 13.09
CA PHE A 530 -11.49 -3.03 14.20
C PHE A 530 -12.13 -2.71 15.55
N LEU A 531 -12.46 -1.44 15.81
CA LEU A 531 -13.13 -1.02 17.04
C LEU A 531 -14.53 -1.62 17.16
N ASN A 532 -15.28 -1.73 16.05
CA ASN A 532 -16.57 -2.42 16.05
C ASN A 532 -16.44 -3.92 16.34
N LEU A 533 -15.29 -4.55 16.05
CA LEU A 533 -15.04 -5.96 16.39
C LEU A 533 -14.76 -6.21 17.87
N ILE A 534 -14.40 -5.17 18.61
CA ILE A 534 -14.08 -5.26 20.03
C ILE A 534 -15.19 -4.62 20.88
N HIS A 535 -15.97 -5.45 21.57
CA HIS A 535 -16.90 -4.94 22.57
C HIS A 535 -16.16 -4.74 23.89
N LEU A 536 -16.02 -3.48 24.30
CA LEU A 536 -15.44 -3.11 25.60
C LEU A 536 -16.49 -3.23 26.70
N ASP A 537 -16.07 -3.70 27.89
CA ASP A 537 -16.95 -3.86 29.04
C ASP A 537 -17.77 -2.59 29.33
N GLY A 538 -19.09 -2.75 29.43
CA GLY A 538 -20.02 -1.63 29.67
C GLY A 538 -20.38 -0.79 28.45
N ASN A 539 -20.15 -1.28 27.21
CA ASN A 539 -20.40 -0.55 25.97
C ASN A 539 -19.69 0.82 25.91
N ALA A 540 -18.49 0.89 26.51
CA ALA A 540 -17.70 2.11 26.55
C ALA A 540 -17.13 2.41 25.14
N LYS A 541 -17.53 3.56 24.57
CA LYS A 541 -17.01 4.03 23.27
C LYS A 541 -15.71 4.83 23.43
N THR A 542 -14.72 4.49 22.61
CA THR A 542 -13.44 5.20 22.48
C THR A 542 -13.61 6.66 22.02
N ILE A 543 -12.57 7.47 22.17
CA ILE A 543 -12.59 8.86 21.67
C ILE A 543 -12.73 8.86 20.15
N PHE A 544 -12.04 7.95 19.47
CA PHE A 544 -12.12 7.79 18.03
C PHE A 544 -13.54 7.47 17.55
N GLU A 545 -14.22 6.48 18.14
CA GLU A 545 -15.61 6.14 17.77
C GLU A 545 -16.56 7.33 17.93
N LYS A 546 -16.41 8.09 19.01
CA LYS A 546 -17.24 9.30 19.26
C LYS A 546 -17.01 10.38 18.21
N ARG A 547 -15.77 10.54 17.73
CA ARG A 547 -15.41 11.55 16.74
C ARG A 547 -15.73 11.15 15.31
N MET A 548 -15.66 9.86 15.00
CA MET A 548 -16.08 9.32 13.69
C MET A 548 -17.61 9.46 13.48
N GLY A 549 -18.33 9.73 14.57
CA GLY A 549 -19.76 9.98 14.62
C GLY A 549 -20.54 8.71 14.95
N ASN A 550 -21.56 8.81 15.80
CA ASN A 550 -22.53 7.74 15.99
C ASN A 550 -23.31 7.54 14.68
N ILE A 551 -22.80 6.69 13.79
CA ILE A 551 -23.45 6.25 12.55
C ILE A 551 -24.87 5.70 12.84
N ASP A 552 -25.05 5.10 14.02
CA ASP A 552 -26.29 4.45 14.45
C ASP A 552 -27.47 5.40 14.66
N ASP A 553 -27.20 6.67 15.00
CA ASP A 553 -28.24 7.65 15.36
C ASP A 553 -28.62 8.57 14.18
N ALA A 554 -27.75 8.70 13.17
CA ALA A 554 -27.93 9.66 12.08
C ALA A 554 -28.84 9.15 10.94
N VAL A 555 -28.88 7.82 10.69
CA VAL A 555 -29.68 7.23 9.60
C VAL A 555 -30.21 5.83 9.99
N PRO A 556 -31.53 5.61 10.13
CA PRO A 556 -32.08 4.31 10.57
C PRO A 556 -31.79 3.13 9.62
N PHE A 557 -31.79 3.36 8.31
CA PHE A 557 -31.57 2.31 7.30
C PHE A 557 -30.08 1.93 7.16
N PHE A 558 -29.20 2.92 7.09
CA PHE A 558 -27.75 2.74 6.92
C PHE A 558 -26.98 2.61 8.25
N GLY A 559 -27.57 2.97 9.38
CA GLY A 559 -26.97 2.73 10.71
C GLY A 559 -27.27 1.30 11.15
N LYS A 560 -28.49 1.07 11.66
CA LYS A 560 -28.83 -0.20 12.32
C LYS A 560 -29.00 -1.39 11.37
N GLY A 561 -29.51 -1.18 10.15
CA GLY A 561 -29.72 -2.24 9.17
C GLY A 561 -28.44 -2.68 8.47
N PHE A 562 -27.68 -1.71 7.96
CA PHE A 562 -26.43 -1.97 7.26
C PHE A 562 -25.35 -2.53 8.20
N ASN A 563 -25.16 -2.00 9.41
CA ASN A 563 -24.17 -2.52 10.37
C ASN A 563 -24.43 -3.99 10.76
N LYS A 564 -25.67 -4.49 10.63
CA LYS A 564 -26.00 -5.91 10.81
C LYS A 564 -25.65 -6.76 9.58
N ILE A 565 -25.97 -6.28 8.38
CA ILE A 565 -25.86 -7.09 7.14
C ILE A 565 -24.43 -7.07 6.58
N TYR A 566 -23.74 -5.95 6.71
CA TYR A 566 -22.43 -5.72 6.11
C TYR A 566 -21.35 -6.75 6.52
N PRO A 567 -21.18 -7.10 7.82
CA PRO A 567 -20.20 -8.10 8.22
C PRO A 567 -20.45 -9.46 7.56
N LEU A 568 -21.72 -9.86 7.40
CA LEU A 568 -22.09 -11.11 6.72
C LEU A 568 -21.68 -11.11 5.25
N ILE A 569 -21.91 -10.00 4.54
CA ILE A 569 -21.50 -9.86 3.13
C ILE A 569 -19.99 -9.99 3.02
N MET A 570 -19.23 -9.36 3.92
CA MET A 570 -17.78 -9.44 3.94
C MET A 570 -17.28 -10.87 4.18
N VAL A 571 -17.88 -11.60 5.13
CA VAL A 571 -17.53 -13.00 5.40
C VAL A 571 -17.81 -13.88 4.19
N ILE A 572 -19.00 -13.77 3.59
CA ILE A 572 -19.38 -14.53 2.39
C ILE A 572 -18.42 -14.22 1.24
N TYR A 573 -18.14 -12.93 0.97
CA TYR A 573 -17.21 -12.51 -0.05
C TYR A 573 -15.82 -13.11 0.17
N THR A 574 -15.30 -13.04 1.39
CA THR A 574 -13.99 -13.57 1.73
C THR A 574 -13.93 -15.08 1.52
N LEU A 575 -14.99 -15.83 1.87
CA LEU A 575 -15.08 -17.26 1.58
C LEU A 575 -15.09 -17.55 0.08
N LEU A 576 -15.81 -16.77 -0.74
CA LEU A 576 -15.80 -16.92 -2.20
C LEU A 576 -14.39 -16.73 -2.79
N VAL A 577 -13.65 -15.72 -2.33
CA VAL A 577 -12.25 -15.52 -2.72
C VAL A 577 -11.37 -16.66 -2.16
N ALA A 578 -11.61 -17.10 -0.93
CA ALA A 578 -10.91 -18.22 -0.29
C ALA A 578 -10.99 -19.51 -1.12
N PHE A 579 -12.16 -19.84 -1.68
CA PHE A 579 -12.36 -21.03 -2.52
C PHE A 579 -12.00 -20.85 -4.01
N ASN A 580 -11.39 -19.72 -4.39
CA ASN A 580 -11.09 -19.37 -5.78
C ASN A 580 -12.33 -19.45 -6.69
N PHE A 581 -13.49 -19.06 -6.17
CA PHE A 581 -14.77 -19.14 -6.89
C PHE A 581 -14.73 -18.30 -8.18
N PHE A 582 -14.24 -17.06 -8.10
CA PHE A 582 -14.14 -16.16 -9.25
C PHE A 582 -13.24 -16.71 -10.36
N GLY A 583 -12.09 -17.30 -10.03
CA GLY A 583 -11.20 -17.92 -11.01
C GLY A 583 -11.89 -19.05 -11.78
N ARG A 584 -12.53 -19.98 -11.05
CA ARG A 584 -13.31 -21.07 -11.67
C ARG A 584 -14.45 -20.55 -12.54
N MET A 585 -15.10 -19.46 -12.12
CA MET A 585 -16.18 -18.84 -12.88
C MET A 585 -15.65 -18.21 -14.20
N PHE A 586 -14.50 -17.53 -14.16
CA PHE A 586 -13.86 -16.99 -15.36
C PHE A 586 -13.39 -18.10 -16.32
N GLU A 587 -12.78 -19.16 -15.80
CA GLU A 587 -12.42 -20.35 -16.59
C GLU A 587 -13.65 -20.98 -17.26
N PHE A 588 -14.75 -21.11 -16.50
CA PHE A 588 -16.01 -21.61 -17.02
C PHE A 588 -16.55 -20.73 -18.16
N PHE A 589 -16.65 -19.41 -17.96
CA PHE A 589 -17.11 -18.49 -19.00
C PHE A 589 -16.16 -18.39 -20.19
N GLY A 590 -14.85 -18.47 -19.99
CA GLY A 590 -13.86 -18.53 -21.05
C GLY A 590 -13.96 -19.82 -21.88
N SER A 591 -14.17 -20.96 -21.22
CA SER A 591 -14.43 -22.24 -21.89
C SER A 591 -15.75 -22.23 -22.66
N LEU A 592 -16.77 -21.53 -22.16
CA LEU A 592 -18.06 -21.37 -22.82
C LEU A 592 -17.93 -20.46 -24.05
N GLY A 593 -17.21 -19.33 -23.92
CA GLY A 593 -16.94 -18.39 -25.02
C GLY A 593 -16.12 -19.02 -26.15
N SER A 594 -15.08 -19.79 -25.82
CA SER A 594 -14.31 -20.53 -26.82
C SER A 594 -15.12 -21.61 -27.52
N ARG A 595 -16.01 -22.34 -26.81
CA ARG A 595 -16.95 -23.28 -27.42
C ARG A 595 -18.00 -22.62 -28.31
N LEU A 596 -18.49 -21.43 -27.94
CA LEU A 596 -19.41 -20.64 -28.77
C LEU A 596 -18.73 -20.12 -30.04
N ASN A 597 -17.49 -19.63 -29.94
CA ASN A 597 -16.71 -19.21 -31.10
C ASN A 597 -16.37 -20.37 -32.04
N ALA A 598 -16.01 -21.55 -31.49
CA ALA A 598 -15.80 -22.76 -32.29
C ALA A 598 -17.09 -23.20 -33.00
N ARG A 599 -18.25 -23.16 -32.33
CA ARG A 599 -19.55 -23.47 -32.97
C ARG A 599 -19.94 -22.45 -34.03
N ARG A 600 -19.70 -21.16 -33.84
CA ARG A 600 -19.90 -20.12 -34.86
C ARG A 600 -19.01 -20.34 -36.07
N MET A 601 -17.74 -20.72 -35.87
CA MET A 601 -16.80 -20.99 -36.94
C MET A 601 -17.17 -22.26 -37.72
N ILE A 602 -17.65 -23.31 -37.05
CA ILE A 602 -18.19 -24.53 -37.68
C ILE A 602 -19.48 -24.21 -38.46
N TRP A 603 -20.36 -23.36 -37.92
CA TRP A 603 -21.59 -22.95 -38.61
C TRP A 603 -21.30 -22.07 -39.84
N LEU A 604 -20.33 -21.14 -39.75
CA LEU A 604 -19.83 -20.37 -40.89
C LEU A 604 -19.19 -21.27 -41.95
N MET A 605 -18.36 -22.24 -41.55
CA MET A 605 -17.77 -23.21 -42.48
C MET A 605 -18.81 -24.12 -43.13
N ALA A 606 -19.87 -24.49 -42.41
CA ALA A 606 -20.98 -25.27 -42.96
C ALA A 606 -21.85 -24.45 -43.93
N SER A 607 -22.07 -23.16 -43.66
CA SER A 607 -22.78 -22.24 -44.59
C SER A 607 -21.99 -21.96 -45.87
N ILE A 608 -20.66 -21.85 -45.78
CA ILE A 608 -19.78 -21.64 -46.95
C ILE A 608 -19.71 -22.90 -47.84
N HIS A 609 -20.12 -24.07 -47.34
CA HIS A 609 -20.14 -25.31 -48.12
C HIS A 609 -21.51 -25.62 -48.75
N GLN A 610 -22.51 -24.77 -48.52
CA GLN A 610 -23.87 -24.88 -49.08
C GLN A 610 -24.22 -23.81 -50.11
N GLU A 611 -23.32 -22.87 -50.40
CA GLU A 611 -23.30 -22.03 -51.61
C GLU A 611 -22.25 -22.56 -52.58
#